data_AF-A0A8H8RJB6-F1
#
_entry.id   AF-A0A8H8RJB6-F1
#
_cell.length_a   1.000
_cell.length_b   1.000
_cell.length_c   1.000
_cell.angle_alpha   90.00
_cell.angle_beta   90.00
_cell.angle_gamma   90.00
#
_symmetry.space_group_name_H-M   'P 1'
#
loop_
_entity.id
_entity.type
_entity.pdbx_description
1 polymer ?
#
loop_
_entity_poly.entity_id
_entity_poly.type
_entity_poly.pdbx_seq_one_letter_code
_entity_poly.pdbx_strand_id
1 'polypeptide(L)'
;MTDALLPHLRLVHRFPAAFPSIRIDRGAIRFVLSGATLMAPGLTSTGGRLPSGDPEETGAYGESVKGVVGEGDREGGGWYGGRELQEGEPVVICAEGKEEACAVGLLSMGTKEVKGEGEGAG
;
A
#
# COMPACT_ATOMS: atom_id res chain seq x y z
N MET A 1 -23.90 1.86 -4.45
CA MET A 1 -22.79 1.08 -5.03
C MET A 1 -22.26 1.89 -6.19
N THR A 2 -21.21 2.66 -5.95
CA THR A 2 -20.45 3.28 -7.05
C THR A 2 -19.35 2.27 -7.32
N ASP A 3 -19.38 1.59 -8.48
CA ASP A 3 -18.31 0.67 -8.86
C ASP A 3 -16.99 1.45 -8.87
N ALA A 4 -16.10 1.13 -7.94
CA ALA A 4 -14.79 1.74 -7.88
C ALA A 4 -14.01 1.35 -9.14
N LEU A 5 -13.53 2.35 -9.89
CA LEU A 5 -12.73 2.10 -11.08
C LEU A 5 -11.35 1.61 -10.67
N LEU A 6 -11.00 0.38 -11.08
CA LEU A 6 -9.67 -0.18 -10.88
C LEU A 6 -8.81 0.02 -12.14
N PRO A 7 -7.59 0.59 -12.00
CA PRO A 7 -6.69 0.75 -13.13
C PRO A 7 -6.14 -0.61 -13.56
N HIS A 8 -6.00 -0.83 -14.87
CA HIS A 8 -5.26 -1.99 -15.36
C HIS A 8 -3.76 -1.86 -15.05
N LEU A 9 -3.06 -2.96 -14.78
CA LEU A 9 -1.63 -2.95 -14.43
C LEU A 9 -0.75 -2.20 -15.46
N ARG A 10 -1.03 -2.32 -16.77
CA ARG A 10 -0.34 -1.51 -17.80
C ARG A 10 -0.40 0.01 -17.57
N LEU A 11 -1.50 0.52 -17.03
CA LEU A 11 -1.62 1.94 -16.70
C LEU A 11 -0.82 2.27 -15.44
N VAL A 12 -0.91 1.40 -14.43
CA VAL A 12 -0.11 1.50 -13.19
C VAL A 12 1.38 1.49 -13.51
N HIS A 13 1.86 0.58 -14.36
CA HIS A 13 3.28 0.48 -14.72
C HIS A 13 3.76 1.69 -15.54
N ARG A 14 2.88 2.29 -16.35
CA ARG A 14 3.21 3.53 -17.08
C ARG A 14 3.28 4.74 -16.15
N PHE A 15 2.43 4.76 -15.12
CA PHE A 15 2.33 5.87 -14.17
C PHE A 15 2.31 5.34 -12.73
N PRO A 16 3.43 4.81 -12.21
CA PRO A 16 3.46 4.11 -10.91
C PRO A 16 3.21 5.05 -9.73
N ALA A 17 3.59 6.33 -9.86
CA ALA A 17 3.28 7.37 -8.88
C ALA A 17 1.82 7.85 -8.97
N ALA A 18 1.06 7.38 -9.97
CA ALA A 18 -0.31 7.78 -10.24
C ALA A 18 -1.35 6.85 -9.62
N PHE A 19 -1.00 5.97 -8.65
CA PHE A 19 -1.99 5.24 -7.84
C PHE A 19 -1.63 5.03 -6.35
N PRO A 20 -2.64 4.91 -5.46
CA PRO A 20 -2.40 4.61 -4.05
C PRO A 20 -1.80 3.21 -3.94
N SER A 21 -0.59 3.08 -3.40
CA SER A 21 0.17 1.81 -3.40
C SER A 21 0.63 1.33 -2.02
N ILE A 22 0.40 0.06 -1.70
CA ILE A 22 0.92 -0.64 -0.51
C ILE A 22 2.03 -1.61 -0.91
N ARG A 23 2.86 -2.04 0.04
CA ARG A 23 3.90 -3.05 -0.20
C ARG A 23 3.63 -4.33 0.57
N ILE A 24 3.75 -5.46 -0.10
CA ILE A 24 3.77 -6.80 0.52
C ILE A 24 5.20 -7.31 0.67
N ASP A 25 5.40 -8.21 1.64
CA ASP A 25 6.67 -8.93 1.76
C ASP A 25 6.89 -9.98 0.66
N ARG A 26 8.11 -10.54 0.62
CA ARG A 26 8.51 -11.56 -0.35
C ARG A 26 7.71 -12.86 -0.29
N GLY A 27 7.24 -13.25 0.89
CA GLY A 27 6.47 -14.48 1.10
C GLY A 27 5.09 -14.40 0.47
N ALA A 28 4.46 -13.22 0.55
CA ALA A 28 3.14 -12.95 0.00
C ALA A 28 3.07 -12.93 -1.54
N ILE A 29 4.18 -12.62 -2.22
CA ILE A 29 4.24 -12.43 -3.70
C ILE A 29 3.60 -13.60 -4.45
N ARG A 30 3.93 -14.84 -4.05
CA ARG A 30 3.50 -16.04 -4.78
C ARG A 30 1.98 -16.19 -4.74
N PHE A 31 1.39 -15.89 -3.58
CA PHE A 31 -0.04 -16.01 -3.33
C PHE A 31 -0.83 -14.94 -4.11
N VAL A 32 -0.34 -13.71 -4.12
CA VAL A 32 -0.95 -12.61 -4.89
C VAL A 32 -0.94 -12.91 -6.38
N LEU A 33 0.19 -13.37 -6.92
CA LEU A 33 0.28 -13.71 -8.35
C LEU A 33 -0.57 -14.94 -8.71
N SER A 34 -0.93 -15.78 -7.75
CA SER A 34 -1.93 -16.85 -7.94
C SER A 34 -3.40 -16.40 -7.77
N GLY A 35 -3.64 -15.10 -7.51
CA GLY A 35 -4.98 -14.53 -7.38
C GLY A 35 -5.60 -14.68 -5.99
N ALA A 36 -4.80 -15.02 -4.96
CA ALA A 36 -5.30 -15.10 -3.60
C ALA A 36 -5.51 -13.72 -2.98
N THR A 37 -6.47 -13.62 -2.06
CA THR A 37 -6.68 -12.44 -1.24
C THR A 37 -5.51 -12.21 -0.30
N LEU A 38 -5.08 -10.96 -0.15
CA LEU A 38 -4.05 -10.56 0.79
C LEU A 38 -4.55 -10.57 2.23
N MET A 39 -3.68 -10.98 3.14
CA MET A 39 -3.96 -11.06 4.58
C MET A 39 -3.01 -10.14 5.34
N ALA A 40 -3.41 -9.73 6.55
CA ALA A 40 -2.65 -8.80 7.40
C ALA A 40 -1.15 -9.16 7.56
N PRO A 41 -0.74 -10.42 7.81
CA PRO A 41 0.66 -10.74 8.03
C PRO A 41 1.58 -10.38 6.85
N GLY A 42 1.09 -10.47 5.60
CA GLY A 42 1.86 -10.11 4.41
C GLY A 42 2.10 -8.61 4.25
N LEU A 43 1.38 -7.80 5.03
CA LEU A 43 1.38 -6.33 5.00
C LEU A 43 2.00 -5.72 6.27
N THR A 44 1.93 -6.42 7.40
CA THR A 44 2.46 -5.96 8.70
C THR A 44 3.81 -6.57 9.08
N SER A 45 4.34 -7.51 8.28
CA SER A 45 5.69 -8.03 8.45
C SER A 45 6.78 -6.97 8.17
N THR A 46 8.03 -7.28 8.49
CA THR A 46 9.18 -6.37 8.27
C THR A 46 9.35 -5.91 6.82
N GLY A 47 8.88 -6.69 5.84
CA GLY A 47 8.91 -6.34 4.42
C GLY A 47 7.65 -5.63 3.91
N GLY A 48 6.54 -5.77 4.63
CA GLY A 48 5.25 -5.14 4.31
C GLY A 48 5.20 -3.66 4.71
N ARG A 49 4.44 -2.85 3.98
CA ARG A 49 4.23 -1.42 4.29
C ARG A 49 2.78 -1.03 4.04
N LEU A 50 2.22 -0.32 5.00
CA LEU A 50 0.88 0.24 5.00
C LEU A 50 0.95 1.68 5.53
N PRO A 51 0.17 2.63 4.98
CA PRO A 51 0.08 3.97 5.54
C PRO A 51 -0.57 3.96 6.93
N SER A 52 0.00 4.70 7.90
CA SER A 52 -0.57 4.88 9.26
C SER A 52 -1.40 6.14 9.44
N GLY A 53 -1.44 7.03 8.45
CA GLY A 53 -2.04 8.34 8.66
C GLY A 53 -1.13 9.32 9.42
N ASP A 54 0.16 9.00 9.51
CA ASP A 54 1.16 9.89 10.08
C ASP A 54 1.62 10.91 9.01
N PRO A 55 1.49 12.22 9.24
CA PRO A 55 1.96 13.26 8.32
C PRO A 55 3.48 13.24 8.11
N GLU A 56 4.25 12.58 8.97
CA GLU A 56 5.69 12.39 8.80
C GLU A 56 6.05 11.22 7.86
N GLU A 57 5.07 10.43 7.39
CA GLU A 57 5.27 9.41 6.36
C GLU A 57 5.53 10.05 4.98
N THR A 58 6.79 10.01 4.55
CA THR A 58 7.24 10.54 3.25
C THR A 58 7.49 9.46 2.21
N GLY A 59 7.62 8.20 2.62
CA GLY A 59 7.79 7.07 1.72
C GLY A 59 6.58 6.80 0.84
N ALA A 60 6.84 6.20 -0.33
CA ALA A 60 5.80 5.85 -1.30
C ALA A 60 4.74 4.88 -0.73
N TYR A 61 5.08 4.13 0.32
CA TYR A 61 4.22 3.11 0.93
C TYR A 61 3.90 3.37 2.41
N GLY A 62 4.09 4.61 2.89
CA GLY A 62 3.95 4.94 4.32
C GLY A 62 5.22 4.67 5.13
N GLU A 63 6.40 4.85 4.53
CA GLU A 63 7.66 4.80 5.28
C GLU A 63 7.98 6.17 5.93
N SER A 64 8.31 6.17 7.21
CA SER A 64 8.88 7.32 7.90
C SER A 64 10.39 7.39 7.62
N VAL A 65 10.84 8.27 6.71
CA VAL A 65 12.27 8.46 6.44
C VAL A 65 12.79 9.61 7.31
N LYS A 66 13.63 9.28 8.31
CA LYS A 66 14.24 10.29 9.20
C LYS A 66 14.99 11.36 8.38
N GLY A 67 14.58 12.63 8.53
CA GLY A 67 15.27 13.79 7.95
C GLY A 67 14.65 14.35 6.67
N VAL A 68 13.53 13.81 6.19
CA VAL A 68 12.76 14.38 5.08
C VAL A 68 11.43 14.87 5.63
N VAL A 69 11.28 16.19 5.78
CA VAL A 69 10.00 16.86 6.04
C VAL A 69 9.33 17.08 4.69
N GLY A 70 8.18 16.45 4.48
CA GLY A 70 7.37 16.65 3.28
C GLY A 70 6.68 18.01 3.35
N GLU A 71 7.28 19.06 2.82
CA GLU A 71 6.51 20.25 2.41
C GLU A 71 5.68 19.86 1.19
N GLY A 72 4.36 19.94 1.34
CA GLY A 72 3.43 19.66 0.24
C GLY A 72 3.56 20.70 -0.86
N ASP A 73 3.92 20.24 -2.07
CA ASP A 73 3.34 20.67 -3.37
C ASP A 73 3.73 19.75 -4.57
N ARG A 74 4.07 18.48 -4.29
CA ARG A 74 4.70 17.42 -5.13
C ARG A 74 6.18 17.20 -4.79
N GLU A 75 6.65 15.96 -5.02
CA GLU A 75 7.97 15.38 -4.72
C GLU A 75 8.21 14.98 -3.25
N GLY A 76 7.86 13.73 -2.91
CA GLY A 76 8.33 13.06 -1.69
C GLY A 76 7.33 12.87 -0.55
N GLY A 77 6.03 13.11 -0.78
CA GLY A 77 4.96 12.61 0.08
C GLY A 77 4.28 11.44 -0.60
N GLY A 78 4.01 10.34 0.12
CA GLY A 78 3.23 9.23 -0.44
C GLY A 78 1.89 9.71 -0.99
N TRP A 79 1.27 8.93 -1.89
CA TRP A 79 -0.04 9.21 -2.49
C TRP A 79 -1.08 9.75 -1.50
N TYR A 80 -1.02 9.20 -0.30
CA TYR A 80 -1.98 9.35 0.77
C TYR A 80 -1.84 10.68 1.52
N GLY A 81 -0.74 11.42 1.33
CA GLY A 81 -0.49 12.66 2.08
C GLY A 81 -0.56 12.45 3.60
N GLY A 82 -0.07 11.31 4.09
CA GLY A 82 -0.17 10.94 5.50
C GLY A 82 -1.60 10.65 5.96
N ARG A 83 -2.48 10.08 5.13
CA ARG A 83 -3.81 9.59 5.54
C ARG A 83 -3.88 8.06 5.55
N GLU A 84 -4.73 7.51 6.42
CA GLU A 84 -5.13 6.10 6.39
C GLU A 84 -6.05 5.81 5.18
N LEU A 85 -6.01 4.56 4.69
CA LEU A 85 -6.95 4.11 3.67
C LEU A 85 -8.16 3.44 4.29
N GLN A 86 -9.33 3.69 3.72
CA GLN A 86 -10.61 3.17 4.19
C GLN A 86 -10.98 1.87 3.47
N GLU A 87 -11.92 1.13 4.06
CA GLU A 87 -12.57 0.00 3.41
C GLU A 87 -13.18 0.42 2.06
N GLY A 88 -13.05 -0.45 1.06
CA GLY A 88 -13.56 -0.24 -0.29
C GLY A 88 -12.68 0.68 -1.15
N GLU A 89 -11.62 1.29 -0.61
CA GLU A 89 -10.71 2.09 -1.42
C GLU A 89 -9.85 1.21 -2.37
N PRO A 90 -9.65 1.65 -3.63
CA PRO A 90 -8.78 0.96 -4.57
C PRO A 90 -7.31 1.15 -4.21
N VAL A 91 -6.53 0.08 -4.35
CA VAL A 91 -5.11 0.07 -4.00
C VAL A 91 -4.30 -0.76 -5.00
N VAL A 92 -3.10 -0.28 -5.29
CA VAL A 92 -2.05 -0.99 -6.04
C VAL A 92 -1.19 -1.78 -5.06
N ILE A 93 -0.89 -3.02 -5.42
CA ILE A 93 -0.10 -3.94 -4.61
C ILE A 93 1.31 -4.04 -5.22
N CYS A 94 2.27 -3.40 -4.57
CA CYS A 94 3.70 -3.53 -4.85
C CYS A 94 4.32 -4.60 -3.95
N ALA A 95 5.53 -5.06 -4.30
CA ALA A 95 6.20 -6.13 -3.57
C ALA A 95 7.66 -5.79 -3.25
N GLU A 96 8.14 -6.25 -2.11
CA GLU A 96 9.53 -6.07 -1.70
C GLU A 96 10.50 -6.66 -2.74
N GLY A 97 11.45 -5.84 -3.20
CA GLY A 97 12.45 -6.25 -4.20
C GLY A 97 11.89 -6.42 -5.61
N LYS A 98 10.70 -5.88 -5.91
CA LYS A 98 10.12 -5.82 -7.26
C LYS A 98 9.97 -4.38 -7.71
N GLU A 99 10.26 -4.14 -8.99
CA GLU A 99 10.13 -2.81 -9.61
C GLU A 99 8.67 -2.50 -9.97
N GLU A 100 7.94 -3.50 -10.47
CA GLU A 100 6.57 -3.36 -10.94
C GLU A 100 5.53 -3.85 -9.93
N ALA A 101 4.36 -3.20 -9.94
CA ALA A 101 3.19 -3.65 -9.20
C ALA A 101 2.74 -5.04 -9.64
N CYS A 102 2.31 -5.86 -8.68
CA CYS A 102 1.92 -7.25 -8.89
C CYS A 102 0.39 -7.42 -9.06
N ALA A 103 -0.40 -6.55 -8.44
CA ALA A 103 -1.86 -6.62 -8.49
C ALA A 103 -2.51 -5.26 -8.19
N VAL A 104 -3.82 -5.19 -8.42
CA VAL A 104 -4.71 -4.11 -8.00
C VAL A 104 -5.92 -4.73 -7.31
N GLY A 105 -6.48 -4.06 -6.30
CA GLY A 105 -7.63 -4.58 -5.57
C GLY A 105 -8.34 -3.50 -4.76
N LEU A 106 -9.41 -3.92 -4.09
CA LEU A 106 -10.12 -3.10 -3.12
C LEU A 106 -9.74 -3.56 -1.71
N LEU A 107 -9.60 -2.61 -0.79
CA LEU A 107 -9.43 -2.94 0.61
C LEU A 107 -10.72 -3.53 1.19
N SER A 108 -10.64 -4.70 1.83
CA SER A 108 -11.76 -5.29 2.55
C SER A 108 -11.96 -4.72 3.96
N MET A 109 -10.99 -3.94 4.44
CA MET A 109 -10.98 -3.26 5.75
C MET A 109 -9.95 -2.12 5.72
N GLY A 110 -10.04 -1.17 6.65
CA GLY A 110 -9.14 0.00 6.68
C GLY A 110 -7.71 -0.32 7.12
N THR A 111 -6.72 0.47 6.69
CA THR A 111 -5.29 0.19 7.00
C THR A 111 -4.97 0.25 8.49
N LYS A 112 -5.72 1.03 9.25
CA LYS A 112 -5.63 1.08 10.72
C LYS A 112 -5.95 -0.26 11.36
N GLU A 113 -7.03 -0.88 10.92
CA GLU A 113 -7.50 -2.17 11.43
C GLU A 113 -6.54 -3.29 11.06
N VAL A 114 -6.03 -3.29 9.81
CA VAL A 114 -5.03 -4.28 9.35
C VAL A 114 -3.77 -4.25 10.21
N LYS A 115 -3.29 -3.05 10.57
CA LYS A 115 -2.13 -2.90 11.47
C LYS A 115 -2.41 -3.49 12.84
N GLY A 116 -3.58 -3.20 13.42
CA GLY A 116 -3.98 -3.73 14.73
C GLY A 116 -4.10 -5.25 14.78
N GLU A 117 -4.63 -5.89 13.72
CA GLU A 117 -4.72 -7.36 13.64
C GLU A 117 -3.36 -8.04 13.53
N GLY A 118 -2.40 -7.38 12.86
CA GLY A 118 -1.04 -7.90 12.70
C GLY A 118 -0.23 -7.98 14.00
N GLU A 119 -0.56 -7.14 14.99
CA GLU A 119 0.13 -7.14 16.30
C GLU A 119 -0.39 -8.25 17.25
N GLY A 120 -1.49 -8.92 16.91
CA GLY A 120 -2.14 -9.95 17.74
C GLY A 120 -1.79 -11.40 17.42
N ALA A 121 -0.99 -11.66 16.39
CA ALA A 121 -0.64 -13.01 15.95
C ALA A 121 0.84 -13.34 16.26
N GLY A 122 1.12 -13.56 17.54
CA GLY A 122 2.37 -14.13 18.06
C GLY A 122 2.12 -15.41 18.82
#